data_AF-A0A0C9RKS1-F1
#
_entry.id   AF-A0A0C9RKS1-F1
#
_cell.length_a   1.000
_cell.length_b   1.000
_cell.length_c   1.000
_cell.angle_alpha   90.00
_cell.angle_beta   90.00
_cell.angle_gamma   90.00
#
_symmetry.space_group_name_H-M   'P 1'
#
loop_
_entity.id
_entity.type
_entity.pdbx_description
1 polymer ?
#
loop_
_entity_poly.entity_id
_entity_poly.type
_entity_poly.pdbx_seq_one_letter_code
_entity_poly.pdbx_strand_id
1 'polypeptide(L)'
;MIFFWDIFSAGGLVTAVAPVVISGNGLWVGWPGVHMENPNEPIPESDPNDKTPTAGLLSSKVVAVHVEPDIFDAYYNGCCNGTFWPLFHSMPDRATFIAEHWRAYVAVNKEFAAKTVRALEKVSEEQTKQTNGTPLVWIHDYHLMLAANWIRQAADEKDLNLKLGFFLHIPFPPWDIFRLFPWADEILQGMLGCDMVGFHIQDYCLNFVDCCQRCLGCRVDRKNLLVDHGGRTVRVRPLPIGIPFDRFVSLAEQAPKVLMTNQKIVLGVDRLDYTKGLVHRLKAFEMLLEKHPEHREQVTMLQVAVPSRTDVREYQELKLEMDQLIGSINGRFTTPNWSPIRYIYGCVSQDELAAFYRDAAVALVTPLRDGMNLVAKEFVACQINDPPGVLIVSPFAGAGEMMHEALICNPYEIDDAAEVIHRALTMPEDERTLRMNHLRRRERLYDVNYWMKSFLQVMGSLEERDSVGATVMQPVTMDDFDDYLSK
;
A
#
# COMPACT_ATOMS: atom_id res chain seq x y z
N MET A 1 -4.30 -16.72 -3.32
CA MET A 1 -4.13 -15.25 -3.37
C MET A 1 -3.57 -14.87 -4.72
N ILE A 2 -3.98 -13.76 -5.32
CA ILE A 2 -3.47 -13.30 -6.62
C ILE A 2 -2.65 -12.03 -6.43
N PHE A 3 -1.39 -12.02 -6.89
CA PHE A 3 -0.49 -10.87 -6.72
C PHE A 3 0.56 -10.70 -7.84
N PHE A 4 1.06 -9.48 -7.99
CA PHE A 4 2.13 -9.12 -8.92
C PHE A 4 3.44 -8.91 -8.16
N TRP A 5 4.53 -9.62 -8.51
CA TRP A 5 5.78 -9.60 -7.76
C TRP A 5 7.01 -9.34 -8.62
N ASP A 6 7.91 -8.49 -8.12
CA ASP A 6 9.30 -8.41 -8.54
C ASP A 6 10.19 -8.97 -7.41
N ILE A 7 11.07 -9.91 -7.73
CA ILE A 7 11.97 -10.65 -6.80
C ILE A 7 12.73 -9.74 -5.86
N PHE A 8 13.04 -8.53 -6.32
CA PHE A 8 13.88 -7.58 -5.60
C PHE A 8 13.09 -6.49 -4.87
N SER A 9 11.77 -6.49 -4.95
CA SER A 9 10.92 -5.54 -4.23
C SER A 9 10.57 -6.08 -2.85
N ALA A 10 11.27 -5.58 -1.82
CA ALA A 10 10.88 -5.65 -0.41
C ALA A 10 9.55 -4.90 -0.15
N GLY A 11 8.47 -5.31 -0.82
CA GLY A 11 7.16 -4.70 -0.70
C GLY A 11 6.49 -5.18 0.58
N GLY A 12 6.03 -4.25 1.42
CA GLY A 12 5.34 -4.58 2.68
C GLY A 12 4.10 -5.46 2.51
N LEU A 13 3.52 -5.52 1.30
CA LEU A 13 2.39 -6.38 0.99
C LEU A 13 2.72 -7.87 1.02
N VAL A 14 3.81 -8.30 0.36
CA VAL A 14 4.18 -9.74 0.36
C VAL A 14 4.51 -10.20 1.78
N THR A 15 5.18 -9.35 2.55
CA THR A 15 5.47 -9.59 3.97
C THR A 15 4.20 -9.72 4.83
N ALA A 16 3.14 -8.99 4.47
CA ALA A 16 1.85 -9.06 5.16
C ALA A 16 1.02 -10.30 4.79
N VAL A 17 1.16 -10.76 3.54
CA VAL A 17 0.23 -11.70 2.92
C VAL A 17 0.77 -13.13 2.84
N ALA A 18 2.08 -13.31 2.65
CA ALA A 18 2.69 -14.64 2.58
C ALA A 18 2.40 -15.52 3.81
N PRO A 19 2.43 -15.00 5.06
CA PRO A 19 2.07 -15.80 6.23
C PRO A 19 0.67 -16.41 6.17
N VAL A 20 -0.29 -15.78 5.48
CA VAL A 20 -1.66 -16.28 5.31
C VAL A 20 -1.69 -17.50 4.41
N VAL A 21 -0.95 -17.44 3.30
CA VAL A 21 -0.86 -18.57 2.36
C VAL A 21 -0.15 -19.75 3.02
N ILE A 22 0.94 -19.48 3.75
CA ILE A 22 1.72 -20.48 4.47
C ILE A 22 0.86 -21.16 5.56
N SER A 23 0.24 -20.37 6.45
CA SER A 23 -0.56 -20.90 7.56
C SER A 23 -1.87 -21.55 7.11
N GLY A 24 -2.49 -21.03 6.06
CA GLY A 24 -3.73 -21.56 5.48
C GLY A 24 -3.51 -22.71 4.48
N ASN A 25 -2.26 -23.16 4.29
CA ASN A 25 -1.89 -24.18 3.28
C ASN A 25 -2.39 -23.85 1.86
N GLY A 26 -2.55 -22.57 1.54
CA GLY A 26 -3.18 -22.07 0.32
C GLY A 26 -2.23 -22.04 -0.88
N LEU A 27 -2.73 -21.53 -2.00
CA LEU A 27 -1.94 -21.29 -3.21
C LEU A 27 -1.74 -19.79 -3.47
N TRP A 28 -0.57 -19.45 -3.99
CA TRP A 28 -0.18 -18.12 -4.45
C TRP A 28 -0.16 -18.09 -5.97
N VAL A 29 -0.99 -17.27 -6.61
CA VAL A 29 -1.00 -17.07 -8.06
C VAL A 29 -0.29 -15.74 -8.33
N GLY A 30 0.82 -15.76 -9.07
CA GLY A 30 1.60 -14.54 -9.26
C GLY A 30 2.58 -14.54 -10.42
N TRP A 31 2.99 -13.34 -10.85
CA TRP A 31 4.12 -13.17 -11.77
C TRP A 31 5.42 -13.41 -11.00
N PRO A 32 6.37 -14.22 -11.53
CA PRO A 32 7.59 -14.60 -10.80
C PRO A 32 8.73 -13.57 -10.86
N GLY A 33 8.49 -12.31 -11.22
CA GLY A 33 9.55 -11.27 -11.17
C GLY A 33 10.59 -11.33 -12.29
N VAL A 34 10.67 -12.44 -13.02
CA VAL A 34 11.60 -12.65 -14.15
C VAL A 34 10.89 -13.31 -15.32
N HIS A 35 11.32 -12.96 -16.53
CA HIS A 35 10.97 -13.72 -17.72
C HIS A 35 11.84 -14.98 -17.76
N MET A 36 11.22 -16.12 -17.44
CA MET A 36 11.88 -17.43 -17.50
C MET A 36 12.00 -17.90 -18.94
N GLU A 37 13.16 -18.43 -19.34
CA GLU A 37 13.34 -19.06 -20.65
C GLU A 37 12.45 -20.30 -20.83
N ASN A 38 12.23 -21.05 -19.74
CA ASN A 38 11.31 -22.17 -19.70
C ASN A 38 10.17 -21.92 -18.69
N PRO A 39 8.92 -21.72 -19.15
CA PRO A 39 7.76 -21.52 -18.26
C PRO A 39 7.44 -22.67 -17.30
N ASN A 40 8.02 -23.86 -17.51
CA ASN A 40 7.84 -25.01 -16.62
C ASN A 40 8.98 -25.19 -15.61
N GLU A 41 9.98 -24.30 -15.62
CA GLU A 41 11.05 -24.34 -14.64
C GLU A 41 10.49 -24.02 -13.24
N PRO A 42 10.81 -24.82 -12.21
CA PRO A 42 10.37 -24.52 -10.86
C PRO A 42 10.99 -23.20 -10.37
N ILE A 43 10.18 -22.40 -9.68
CA ILE A 43 10.68 -21.20 -9.01
C ILE A 43 11.74 -21.63 -7.98
N PRO A 44 12.92 -20.98 -7.92
CA PRO A 44 13.93 -21.29 -6.93
C PRO A 44 13.37 -21.19 -5.51
N GLU A 45 13.69 -22.17 -4.65
CA GLU A 45 13.34 -22.11 -3.23
C GLU A 45 14.14 -21.02 -2.52
N SER A 46 13.54 -20.43 -1.48
CA SER A 46 14.24 -19.50 -0.58
C SER A 46 15.43 -20.17 0.11
N ASP A 47 16.45 -19.37 0.47
CA ASP A 47 17.57 -19.83 1.28
C ASP A 47 17.04 -20.46 2.59
N PRO A 48 17.52 -21.65 3.01
CA PRO A 48 17.12 -22.25 4.29
C PRO A 48 17.36 -21.37 5.53
N ASN A 49 18.25 -20.38 5.43
CA ASN A 49 18.53 -19.39 6.48
C ASN A 49 17.70 -18.11 6.35
N ASP A 50 16.84 -18.00 5.34
CA ASP A 50 15.94 -16.87 5.17
C ASP A 50 14.95 -16.80 6.35
N LYS A 51 14.99 -15.68 7.07
CA LYS A 51 14.11 -15.40 8.22
C LYS A 51 13.00 -14.41 7.87
N THR A 52 12.83 -14.09 6.59
CA THR A 52 11.76 -13.22 6.13
C THR A 52 10.41 -13.94 6.25
N PRO A 53 9.29 -13.21 6.37
CA PRO A 53 7.95 -13.80 6.41
C PRO A 53 7.56 -14.57 5.14
N THR A 54 8.35 -14.46 4.07
CA THR A 54 8.19 -15.17 2.80
C THR A 54 8.93 -16.50 2.73
N ALA A 55 9.89 -16.77 3.62
CA ALA A 55 10.76 -17.94 3.55
C ALA A 55 10.01 -19.29 3.57
N GLY A 56 8.80 -19.33 4.11
CA GLY A 56 7.95 -20.54 4.12
C GLY A 56 7.09 -20.73 2.88
N LEU A 57 7.10 -19.81 1.91
CA LEU A 57 6.30 -19.91 0.69
C LEU A 57 7.00 -20.81 -0.34
N LEU A 58 6.75 -22.11 -0.22
CA LEU A 58 7.36 -23.12 -1.09
C LEU A 58 6.97 -22.93 -2.56
N SER A 59 7.88 -23.23 -3.49
CA SER A 59 7.62 -23.16 -4.93
C SER A 59 6.39 -23.97 -5.37
N SER A 60 6.16 -25.13 -4.72
CA SER A 60 4.99 -25.99 -4.94
C SER A 60 3.64 -25.33 -4.61
N LYS A 61 3.65 -24.26 -3.82
CA LYS A 61 2.47 -23.45 -3.47
C LYS A 61 2.28 -22.25 -4.39
N VAL A 62 3.19 -22.04 -5.34
CA VAL A 62 3.14 -20.93 -6.28
C VAL A 62 2.66 -21.42 -7.66
N VAL A 63 1.68 -20.71 -8.21
CA VAL A 63 1.17 -20.86 -9.57
C VAL A 63 1.64 -19.65 -10.35
N ALA A 64 2.70 -19.85 -11.14
CA ALA A 64 3.31 -18.79 -11.93
C ALA A 64 2.40 -18.35 -13.09
N VAL A 65 2.32 -17.04 -13.27
CA VAL A 65 1.69 -16.38 -14.41
C VAL A 65 2.79 -15.88 -15.32
N HIS A 66 2.82 -16.39 -16.55
CA HIS A 66 3.80 -16.00 -17.56
C HIS A 66 3.14 -15.06 -18.55
N VAL A 67 3.83 -13.97 -18.85
CA VAL A 67 3.38 -12.93 -19.78
C VAL A 67 4.55 -12.60 -20.68
N GLU A 68 4.28 -12.48 -21.99
CA GLU A 68 5.27 -12.05 -22.98
C GLU A 68 5.83 -10.66 -22.61
N PRO A 69 7.14 -10.41 -22.76
CA PRO A 69 7.78 -9.17 -22.34
C PRO A 69 7.09 -7.89 -22.83
N ASP A 70 6.74 -7.82 -24.12
CA ASP A 70 6.10 -6.62 -24.70
C ASP A 70 4.69 -6.37 -24.14
N ILE A 71 3.92 -7.44 -23.93
CA ILE A 71 2.59 -7.36 -23.31
C ILE A 71 2.73 -6.95 -21.84
N PHE A 72 3.73 -7.50 -21.16
CA PHE A 72 4.01 -7.20 -19.77
C PHE A 72 4.40 -5.74 -19.58
N ASP A 73 5.25 -5.18 -20.44
CA ASP A 73 5.64 -3.77 -20.38
C ASP A 73 4.44 -2.85 -20.61
N ALA A 74 3.64 -3.10 -21.65
CA ALA A 74 2.41 -2.37 -21.93
C ALA A 74 1.37 -2.46 -20.79
N TYR A 75 1.33 -3.60 -20.09
CA TYR A 75 0.49 -3.81 -18.93
C TYR A 75 1.00 -3.08 -17.69
N TYR A 76 2.25 -3.33 -17.29
CA TYR A 76 2.80 -2.90 -16.02
C TYR A 76 3.31 -1.47 -16.07
N ASN A 77 4.23 -1.16 -16.97
CA ASN A 77 4.75 0.19 -17.15
C ASN A 77 3.72 1.09 -17.83
N GLY A 78 3.01 0.56 -18.83
CA GLY A 78 1.95 1.28 -19.54
C GLY A 78 0.70 1.52 -18.68
N CYS A 79 -0.16 0.52 -18.52
CA CYS A 79 -1.46 0.73 -17.89
C CYS A 79 -1.38 0.88 -16.36
N CYS A 80 -0.71 -0.03 -15.66
CA CYS A 80 -0.64 0.01 -14.20
C CYS A 80 0.07 1.27 -13.70
N ASN A 81 1.27 1.54 -14.20
CA ASN A 81 2.11 2.61 -13.67
C ASN A 81 2.00 3.93 -14.46
N GLY A 82 1.68 3.88 -15.75
CA GLY A 82 1.47 5.07 -16.58
C GLY A 82 0.03 5.60 -16.57
N THR A 83 -0.96 4.78 -16.19
CA THR A 83 -2.36 5.20 -16.07
C THR A 83 -2.86 5.18 -14.63
N PHE A 84 -2.93 4.00 -14.00
CA PHE A 84 -3.61 3.87 -12.71
C PHE A 84 -2.86 4.50 -11.56
N TRP A 85 -1.53 4.30 -11.47
CA TRP A 85 -0.72 4.89 -10.41
C TRP A 85 -0.90 6.42 -10.30
N PRO A 86 -0.64 7.24 -11.34
CA PRO A 86 -0.85 8.68 -11.25
C PRO A 86 -2.31 9.06 -11.02
N LEU A 87 -3.26 8.42 -11.72
CA LEU A 87 -4.67 8.76 -11.62
C LEU A 87 -5.23 8.51 -10.22
N PHE A 88 -4.93 7.36 -9.62
CA PHE A 88 -5.41 6.99 -8.29
C PHE A 88 -4.72 7.82 -7.20
N HIS A 89 -3.50 8.31 -7.45
CA HIS A 89 -2.82 9.28 -6.59
C HIS A 89 -3.23 10.74 -6.85
N SER A 90 -4.32 10.98 -7.58
CA SER A 90 -4.88 12.32 -7.85
C SER A 90 -3.94 13.24 -8.64
N MET A 91 -3.15 12.67 -9.56
CA MET A 91 -2.23 13.38 -10.45
C MET A 91 -2.58 13.10 -11.93
N PRO A 92 -3.76 13.54 -12.40
CA PRO A 92 -4.24 13.23 -13.75
C PRO A 92 -3.35 13.81 -14.86
N ASP A 93 -2.61 14.88 -14.58
CA ASP A 93 -1.61 15.49 -15.46
C ASP A 93 -0.46 14.54 -15.83
N ARG A 94 -0.24 13.50 -15.01
CA ARG A 94 0.78 12.46 -15.22
C ARG A 94 0.22 11.17 -15.81
N ALA A 95 -1.10 11.06 -15.96
CA ALA A 95 -1.74 9.85 -16.46
C ALA A 95 -1.77 9.82 -17.99
N THR A 96 -1.47 8.66 -18.57
CA THR A 96 -1.57 8.42 -20.01
C THR A 96 -2.70 7.43 -20.31
N PHE A 97 -3.48 7.69 -21.35
CA PHE A 97 -4.59 6.82 -21.76
C PHE A 97 -4.33 6.24 -23.15
N ILE A 98 -3.84 5.00 -23.19
CA ILE A 98 -3.44 4.32 -24.44
C ILE A 98 -4.22 3.01 -24.56
N ALA A 99 -4.97 2.84 -25.65
CA ALA A 99 -5.82 1.67 -25.86
C ALA A 99 -5.05 0.35 -25.97
N GLU A 100 -3.80 0.39 -26.44
CA GLU A 100 -2.92 -0.78 -26.44
C GLU A 100 -2.53 -1.22 -25.03
N HIS A 101 -2.16 -0.28 -24.16
CA HIS A 101 -1.88 -0.57 -22.75
C HIS A 101 -3.12 -1.15 -22.05
N TRP A 102 -4.31 -0.62 -22.34
CA TRP A 102 -5.56 -1.18 -21.84
C TRP A 102 -5.79 -2.62 -22.31
N ARG A 103 -5.61 -2.91 -23.61
CA ARG A 103 -5.74 -4.27 -24.14
C ARG A 103 -4.75 -5.24 -23.49
N ALA A 104 -3.52 -4.80 -23.22
CA ALA A 104 -2.53 -5.59 -22.48
C ALA A 104 -3.01 -5.85 -21.03
N TYR A 105 -3.56 -4.84 -20.37
CA TYR A 105 -4.11 -4.98 -19.01
C TYR A 105 -5.26 -6.00 -18.92
N VAL A 106 -6.19 -5.93 -19.87
CA VAL A 106 -7.27 -6.92 -20.02
C VAL A 106 -6.69 -8.31 -20.27
N ALA A 107 -5.73 -8.46 -21.19
CA ALA A 107 -5.13 -9.76 -21.52
C ALA A 107 -4.42 -10.39 -20.32
N VAL A 108 -3.63 -9.62 -19.58
CA VAL A 108 -2.93 -10.11 -18.38
C VAL A 108 -3.91 -10.49 -17.28
N ASN A 109 -4.92 -9.66 -16.99
CA ASN A 109 -5.92 -10.00 -15.98
C ASN A 109 -6.70 -11.28 -16.34
N LYS A 110 -6.94 -11.57 -17.62
CA LYS A 110 -7.53 -12.85 -18.09
C LYS A 110 -6.63 -14.03 -17.79
N GLU A 111 -5.33 -13.91 -18.03
CA GLU A 111 -4.37 -14.98 -17.75
C GLU A 111 -4.29 -15.26 -16.23
N PHE A 112 -4.25 -14.21 -15.41
CA PHE A 112 -4.34 -14.34 -13.95
C PHE A 112 -5.63 -15.04 -13.49
N ALA A 113 -6.77 -14.69 -14.09
CA ALA A 113 -8.04 -15.34 -13.82
C ALA A 113 -8.00 -16.83 -14.20
N ALA A 114 -7.51 -17.17 -15.39
CA ALA A 114 -7.41 -18.55 -15.86
C ALA A 114 -6.52 -19.41 -14.95
N LYS A 115 -5.36 -18.90 -14.54
CA LYS A 115 -4.45 -19.57 -13.60
C LYS A 115 -5.09 -19.75 -12.22
N THR A 116 -5.87 -18.78 -11.78
CA THR A 116 -6.60 -18.85 -10.50
C THR A 116 -7.70 -19.90 -10.52
N VAL A 117 -8.49 -19.97 -11.60
CA VAL A 117 -9.51 -21.01 -11.76
C VAL A 117 -8.86 -22.40 -11.76
N ARG A 118 -7.73 -22.56 -12.44
CA ARG A 118 -6.99 -23.84 -12.43
C ARG A 118 -6.44 -24.19 -11.05
N ALA A 119 -6.04 -23.20 -10.26
CA ALA A 119 -5.64 -23.40 -8.87
C ALA A 119 -6.82 -23.79 -7.98
N LEU A 120 -7.99 -23.17 -8.19
CA LEU A 120 -9.23 -23.51 -7.48
C LEU A 120 -9.69 -24.94 -7.75
N GLU A 121 -9.58 -25.42 -8.99
CA GLU A 121 -9.90 -26.81 -9.34
C GLU A 121 -9.06 -27.79 -8.52
N LYS A 122 -7.74 -27.58 -8.46
CA LYS A 122 -6.82 -28.40 -7.65
C LYS A 122 -7.20 -28.41 -6.16
N VAL A 123 -7.48 -27.22 -5.61
CA VAL A 123 -7.88 -27.08 -4.21
C VAL A 123 -9.21 -27.80 -3.95
N SER A 124 -10.16 -27.70 -4.89
CA SER A 124 -11.47 -28.36 -4.77
C SER A 124 -11.33 -29.88 -4.81
N GLU A 125 -10.50 -30.43 -5.70
CA GLU A 125 -10.20 -31.87 -5.78
C GLU A 125 -9.54 -32.43 -4.50
N GLU A 126 -8.69 -31.63 -3.85
CA GLU A 126 -8.03 -31.96 -2.58
C GLU A 126 -8.99 -31.84 -1.38
N GLN A 127 -9.85 -30.81 -1.36
CA GLN A 127 -10.78 -30.54 -0.25
C GLN A 127 -11.87 -31.59 -0.07
N THR A 128 -12.34 -32.23 -1.15
CA THR A 128 -13.31 -33.35 -1.09
C THR A 128 -12.82 -34.51 -0.21
N LYS A 129 -11.52 -34.56 0.11
CA LYS A 129 -10.89 -35.60 0.93
C LYS A 129 -10.67 -35.20 2.39
N GLN A 130 -10.71 -33.91 2.76
CA GLN A 130 -10.20 -33.47 4.07
C GLN A 130 -10.93 -32.33 4.81
N THR A 131 -11.73 -31.44 4.20
CA THR A 131 -12.52 -30.42 4.97
C THR A 131 -13.70 -29.82 4.19
N ASN A 132 -14.79 -29.48 4.90
CA ASN A 132 -16.06 -28.92 4.39
C ASN A 132 -16.07 -27.37 4.33
N GLY A 133 -15.10 -26.73 3.67
CA GLY A 133 -14.98 -25.25 3.61
C GLY A 133 -15.05 -24.68 2.19
N THR A 134 -15.74 -23.55 2.00
CA THR A 134 -15.72 -22.81 0.72
C THR A 134 -14.37 -22.10 0.53
N PRO A 135 -13.66 -22.32 -0.60
CA PRO A 135 -12.37 -21.66 -0.85
C PRO A 135 -12.52 -20.14 -1.01
N LEU A 136 -11.55 -19.39 -0.47
CA LEU A 136 -11.44 -17.94 -0.62
C LEU A 136 -10.36 -17.60 -1.65
N VAL A 137 -10.74 -16.89 -2.71
CA VAL A 137 -9.79 -16.16 -3.55
C VAL A 137 -9.71 -14.73 -3.06
N TRP A 138 -8.52 -14.33 -2.65
CA TRP A 138 -8.22 -12.97 -2.26
C TRP A 138 -7.28 -12.33 -3.29
N ILE A 139 -7.81 -11.35 -4.01
CA ILE A 139 -7.18 -10.60 -5.10
C ILE A 139 -6.60 -9.31 -4.54
N HIS A 140 -5.37 -8.97 -4.94
CA HIS A 140 -4.68 -7.80 -4.42
C HIS A 140 -4.31 -6.80 -5.51
N ASP A 141 -4.68 -5.56 -5.20
CA ASP A 141 -4.17 -4.33 -5.77
C ASP A 141 -4.59 -3.98 -7.20
N TYR A 142 -4.27 -2.75 -7.59
CA TYR A 142 -4.71 -2.09 -8.83
C TYR A 142 -4.27 -2.79 -10.12
N HIS A 143 -3.31 -3.70 -10.03
CA HIS A 143 -2.87 -4.55 -11.13
C HIS A 143 -3.98 -5.51 -11.61
N LEU A 144 -4.88 -5.92 -10.71
CA LEU A 144 -5.78 -7.07 -10.91
C LEU A 144 -7.27 -6.73 -10.77
N MET A 145 -7.67 -5.50 -11.12
CA MET A 145 -9.03 -5.01 -10.89
C MET A 145 -10.10 -5.69 -11.76
N LEU A 146 -9.72 -6.40 -12.84
CA LEU A 146 -10.66 -7.09 -13.73
C LEU A 146 -10.80 -8.59 -13.44
N ALA A 147 -9.80 -9.19 -12.80
CA ALA A 147 -9.68 -10.64 -12.69
C ALA A 147 -10.91 -11.31 -12.05
N ALA A 148 -11.57 -10.64 -11.09
CA ALA A 148 -12.69 -11.22 -10.34
C ALA A 148 -13.87 -11.62 -11.23
N ASN A 149 -14.20 -10.84 -12.27
CA ASN A 149 -15.31 -11.15 -13.18
C ASN A 149 -15.08 -12.45 -13.95
N TRP A 150 -13.89 -12.63 -14.51
CA TRP A 150 -13.58 -13.86 -15.23
C TRP A 150 -13.46 -15.07 -14.31
N ILE A 151 -12.94 -14.89 -13.10
CA ILE A 151 -12.90 -15.97 -12.11
C ILE A 151 -14.31 -16.41 -11.74
N ARG A 152 -15.21 -15.47 -11.45
CA ARG A 152 -16.60 -15.79 -11.11
C ARG A 152 -17.32 -16.47 -12.27
N GLN A 153 -17.24 -15.90 -13.47
CA GLN A 153 -17.87 -16.49 -14.65
C GLN A 153 -17.41 -17.94 -14.86
N ALA A 154 -16.09 -18.17 -14.86
CA ALA A 154 -15.54 -19.50 -15.07
C ALA A 154 -15.87 -20.48 -13.93
N ALA A 155 -16.04 -19.98 -12.71
CA ALA A 155 -16.47 -20.80 -11.59
C ALA A 155 -17.95 -21.18 -11.70
N ASP A 156 -18.83 -20.25 -12.07
CA ASP A 156 -20.26 -20.51 -12.28
C ASP A 156 -20.46 -21.52 -13.43
N GLU A 157 -19.72 -21.38 -14.54
CA GLU A 157 -19.74 -22.32 -15.67
C GLU A 157 -19.29 -23.74 -15.29
N LYS A 158 -18.45 -23.86 -14.26
CA LYS A 158 -17.87 -25.13 -13.77
C LYS A 158 -18.51 -25.63 -12.48
N ASP A 159 -19.55 -24.95 -11.97
CA ASP A 159 -20.21 -25.25 -10.70
C ASP A 159 -19.22 -25.31 -9.50
N LEU A 160 -18.26 -24.39 -9.48
CA LEU A 160 -17.27 -24.27 -8.39
C LEU A 160 -17.76 -23.28 -7.34
N ASN A 161 -17.88 -23.73 -6.09
CA ASN A 161 -18.19 -22.85 -4.97
C ASN A 161 -16.94 -22.07 -4.54
N LEU A 162 -17.04 -20.75 -4.43
CA LEU A 162 -15.96 -19.91 -3.89
C LEU A 162 -16.46 -18.61 -3.26
N LYS A 163 -15.57 -17.95 -2.52
CA LYS A 163 -15.69 -16.56 -2.10
C LYS A 163 -14.63 -15.70 -2.79
N LEU A 164 -14.99 -14.51 -3.25
CA LEU A 164 -14.12 -13.54 -3.89
C LEU A 164 -13.96 -12.29 -3.04
N GLY A 165 -12.75 -12.01 -2.59
CA GLY A 165 -12.38 -10.76 -1.95
C GLY A 165 -11.36 -9.98 -2.78
N PHE A 166 -11.52 -8.66 -2.87
CA PHE A 166 -10.52 -7.75 -3.44
C PHE A 166 -10.02 -6.79 -2.36
N PHE A 167 -8.74 -6.44 -2.38
CA PHE A 167 -8.20 -5.38 -1.54
C PHE A 167 -7.30 -4.43 -2.33
N LEU A 168 -7.61 -3.14 -2.33
CA LEU A 168 -6.81 -2.09 -2.97
C LEU A 168 -5.82 -1.47 -1.98
N HIS A 169 -4.53 -1.44 -2.31
CA HIS A 169 -3.48 -0.91 -1.41
C HIS A 169 -3.10 0.54 -1.71
N ILE A 170 -3.43 1.02 -2.91
CA ILE A 170 -3.30 2.43 -3.27
C ILE A 170 -4.61 3.19 -2.93
N PRO A 171 -4.60 4.52 -2.94
CA PRO A 171 -5.82 5.30 -2.78
C PRO A 171 -6.87 4.96 -3.84
N PHE A 172 -8.15 5.12 -3.52
CA PHE A 172 -9.20 5.15 -4.53
C PHE A 172 -9.64 6.60 -4.79
N PRO A 173 -9.52 7.11 -6.03
CA PRO A 173 -9.75 8.51 -6.34
C PRO A 173 -11.24 8.88 -6.31
N PRO A 174 -11.60 10.15 -6.08
CA PRO A 174 -12.98 10.62 -6.20
C PRO A 174 -13.46 10.57 -7.66
N TRP A 175 -14.79 10.61 -7.85
CA TRP A 175 -15.42 10.45 -9.18
C TRP A 175 -14.88 11.41 -10.25
N ASP A 176 -14.63 12.68 -9.90
CA ASP A 176 -14.18 13.68 -10.88
C ASP A 176 -12.81 13.37 -11.49
N ILE A 177 -11.98 12.61 -10.77
CA ILE A 177 -10.69 12.09 -11.25
C ILE A 177 -10.89 10.73 -11.92
N PHE A 178 -11.62 9.82 -11.28
CA PHE A 178 -11.79 8.45 -11.78
C PHE A 178 -12.43 8.42 -13.18
N ARG A 179 -13.43 9.28 -13.44
CA ARG A 179 -14.16 9.36 -14.72
C ARG A 179 -13.29 9.80 -15.92
N LEU A 180 -12.07 10.29 -15.68
CA LEU A 180 -11.14 10.64 -16.75
C LEU A 180 -10.66 9.38 -17.50
N PHE A 181 -10.71 8.22 -16.86
CA PHE A 181 -10.31 6.97 -17.49
C PHE A 181 -11.39 6.46 -18.45
N PRO A 182 -11.08 6.20 -19.74
CA PRO A 182 -12.10 5.84 -20.73
C PRO A 182 -12.85 4.53 -20.47
N TRP A 183 -12.22 3.59 -19.75
CA TRP A 183 -12.76 2.25 -19.44
C TRP A 183 -13.08 2.11 -17.94
N ALA A 184 -13.52 3.21 -17.32
CA ALA A 184 -13.85 3.27 -15.90
C ALA A 184 -14.96 2.30 -15.49
N ASP A 185 -15.95 2.08 -16.36
CA ASP A 185 -17.04 1.15 -16.16
C ASP A 185 -16.55 -0.31 -16.08
N GLU A 186 -15.63 -0.72 -16.96
CA GLU A 186 -15.03 -2.05 -16.96
C GLU A 186 -14.28 -2.34 -15.65
N ILE A 187 -13.53 -1.36 -15.12
CA ILE A 187 -12.82 -1.48 -13.84
C ILE A 187 -13.80 -1.67 -12.68
N LEU A 188 -14.84 -0.85 -12.59
CA LEU A 188 -15.82 -0.95 -11.51
C LEU A 188 -16.58 -2.28 -11.58
N GLN A 189 -16.99 -2.71 -12.78
CA GLN A 189 -17.60 -4.02 -12.97
C GLN A 189 -16.65 -5.13 -12.55
N GLY A 190 -15.37 -5.04 -12.93
CA GLY A 190 -14.32 -5.97 -12.53
C GLY A 190 -14.24 -6.14 -11.01
N MET A 191 -14.16 -5.03 -10.27
CA MET A 191 -14.08 -5.05 -8.81
C MET A 191 -15.38 -5.54 -8.15
N LEU A 192 -16.54 -5.19 -8.72
CA LEU A 192 -17.87 -5.68 -8.27
C LEU A 192 -18.11 -7.16 -8.62
N GLY A 193 -17.19 -7.79 -9.36
CA GLY A 193 -17.08 -9.25 -9.45
C GLY A 193 -16.84 -9.91 -8.09
N CYS A 194 -16.33 -9.20 -7.09
CA CYS A 194 -16.10 -9.73 -5.75
C CYS A 194 -17.38 -9.76 -4.87
N ASP A 195 -17.33 -10.51 -3.77
CA ASP A 195 -18.32 -10.44 -2.68
C ASP A 195 -17.97 -9.32 -1.68
N MET A 196 -16.69 -8.94 -1.64
CA MET A 196 -16.18 -7.85 -0.82
C MET A 196 -15.05 -7.09 -1.53
N VAL A 197 -15.08 -5.77 -1.41
CA VAL A 197 -13.99 -4.87 -1.83
C VAL A 197 -13.48 -4.10 -0.59
N GLY A 198 -12.22 -4.31 -0.25
CA GLY A 198 -11.55 -3.66 0.88
C GLY A 198 -10.66 -2.50 0.44
N PHE A 199 -10.64 -1.44 1.25
CA PHE A 199 -9.76 -0.29 1.11
C PHE A 199 -9.11 0.04 2.45
N HIS A 200 -8.10 0.92 2.47
CA HIS A 200 -7.44 1.30 3.71
C HIS A 200 -8.27 2.17 4.66
N ILE A 201 -8.97 3.17 4.12
CA ILE A 201 -9.70 4.18 4.91
C ILE A 201 -11.11 4.37 4.38
N GLN A 202 -11.96 4.98 5.19
CA GLN A 202 -13.39 5.15 4.88
C GLN A 202 -13.61 6.03 3.65
N ASP A 203 -12.78 7.06 3.44
CA ASP A 203 -12.92 7.97 2.31
C ASP A 203 -12.74 7.25 0.97
N TYR A 204 -11.81 6.29 0.89
CA TYR A 204 -11.64 5.47 -0.32
C TYR A 204 -12.85 4.56 -0.57
N CYS A 205 -13.48 4.04 0.50
CA CYS A 205 -14.74 3.30 0.37
C CYS A 205 -15.86 4.18 -0.18
N LEU A 206 -16.01 5.39 0.36
CA LEU A 206 -17.04 6.33 -0.07
C LEU A 206 -16.83 6.76 -1.53
N ASN A 207 -15.58 7.01 -1.93
CA ASN A 207 -15.24 7.30 -3.32
C ASN A 207 -15.63 6.16 -4.26
N PHE A 208 -15.33 4.90 -3.89
CA PHE A 208 -15.69 3.74 -4.69
C PHE A 208 -17.22 3.59 -4.83
N VAL A 209 -17.96 3.70 -3.72
CA VAL A 209 -19.42 3.65 -3.72
C VAL A 209 -20.02 4.76 -4.60
N ASP A 210 -19.49 5.98 -4.52
CA ASP A 210 -19.94 7.11 -5.37
C ASP A 210 -19.62 6.86 -6.86
N CYS A 211 -18.46 6.29 -7.17
CA CYS A 211 -18.10 5.91 -8.54
C CYS A 211 -19.02 4.81 -9.09
N CYS A 212 -19.34 3.77 -8.30
CA CYS A 212 -20.31 2.74 -8.69
C CYS A 212 -21.69 3.33 -8.98
N GLN A 213 -22.18 4.22 -8.11
CA GLN A 213 -23.48 4.85 -8.29
C GLN A 213 -23.51 5.73 -9.56
N ARG A 214 -22.50 6.59 -9.74
CA ARG A 214 -22.49 7.57 -10.84
C ARG A 214 -22.12 6.99 -12.19
N CYS A 215 -21.22 6.01 -12.24
CA CYS A 215 -20.74 5.40 -13.48
C CYS A 215 -21.65 4.27 -13.98
N LEU A 216 -22.11 3.41 -13.06
CA LEU A 216 -22.85 2.19 -13.41
C LEU A 216 -24.35 2.29 -13.09
N GLY A 217 -24.80 3.34 -12.41
CA GLY A 217 -26.18 3.45 -11.93
C GLY A 217 -26.51 2.45 -10.81
N CYS A 218 -25.50 1.90 -10.12
CA CYS A 218 -25.73 0.94 -9.04
C CYS A 218 -26.57 1.56 -7.92
N ARG A 219 -27.49 0.77 -7.36
CA ARG A 219 -28.10 1.07 -6.07
C ARG A 219 -27.04 0.92 -4.98
N VAL A 220 -26.99 1.86 -4.05
CA VAL A 220 -25.98 1.89 -3.00
C VAL A 220 -26.59 2.23 -1.65
N ASP A 221 -26.09 1.59 -0.60
CA ASP A 221 -26.30 2.00 0.78
C ASP A 221 -25.00 2.62 1.29
N ARG A 222 -24.93 3.95 1.27
CA ARG A 222 -23.73 4.69 1.69
C ARG A 222 -23.44 4.52 3.18
N LYS A 223 -24.47 4.33 4.01
CA LYS A 223 -24.33 4.22 5.46
C LYS A 223 -23.70 2.88 5.85
N ASN A 224 -24.12 1.79 5.19
CA ASN A 224 -23.60 0.44 5.44
C ASN A 224 -22.50 0.02 4.46
N LEU A 225 -22.09 0.92 3.55
CA LEU A 225 -21.08 0.68 2.50
C LEU A 225 -21.40 -0.59 1.69
N LEU A 226 -22.59 -0.62 1.08
CA LEU A 226 -23.07 -1.72 0.24
C LEU A 226 -23.36 -1.22 -1.18
N VAL A 227 -23.05 -2.06 -2.17
CA VAL A 227 -23.33 -1.81 -3.59
C VAL A 227 -24.09 -3.00 -4.16
N ASP A 228 -25.20 -2.75 -4.87
CA ASP A 228 -25.95 -3.78 -5.59
C ASP A 228 -25.43 -3.84 -7.03
N HIS A 229 -25.03 -5.04 -7.45
CA HIS A 229 -24.56 -5.28 -8.80
C HIS A 229 -24.93 -6.69 -9.26
N GLY A 230 -25.70 -6.78 -10.35
CA GLY A 230 -26.14 -8.06 -10.90
C GLY A 230 -26.98 -8.90 -9.94
N GLY A 231 -27.79 -8.26 -9.08
CA GLY A 231 -28.61 -8.93 -8.06
C GLY A 231 -27.81 -9.45 -6.86
N ARG A 232 -26.52 -9.11 -6.75
CA ARG A 232 -25.66 -9.44 -5.62
C ARG A 232 -25.36 -8.18 -4.82
N THR A 233 -25.34 -8.33 -3.50
CA THR A 233 -24.82 -7.28 -2.60
C THR A 233 -23.31 -7.44 -2.44
N VAL A 234 -22.55 -6.45 -2.89
CA VAL A 234 -21.10 -6.34 -2.68
C VAL A 234 -20.83 -5.49 -1.45
N ARG A 235 -20.02 -6.01 -0.52
CA ARG A 235 -19.67 -5.32 0.72
C ARG A 235 -18.40 -4.50 0.53
N VAL A 236 -18.45 -3.21 0.86
CA VAL A 236 -17.28 -2.32 0.82
C VAL A 236 -16.84 -2.04 2.25
N ARG A 237 -15.54 -2.22 2.58
CA ARG A 237 -15.08 -2.04 3.98
C ARG A 237 -13.71 -1.34 4.07
N PRO A 238 -13.56 -0.39 5.03
CA PRO A 238 -12.26 0.13 5.39
C PRO A 238 -11.56 -0.86 6.33
N LEU A 239 -10.39 -1.33 5.93
CA LEU A 239 -9.52 -2.22 6.68
C LEU A 239 -8.08 -1.70 6.52
N PRO A 240 -7.62 -0.82 7.43
CA PRO A 240 -6.26 -0.29 7.36
C PRO A 240 -5.25 -1.40 7.60
N ILE A 241 -4.28 -1.53 6.71
CA ILE A 241 -3.22 -2.54 6.85
C ILE A 241 -2.27 -2.14 7.99
N GLY A 242 -1.90 -3.11 8.82
CA GLY A 242 -0.89 -2.95 9.85
C GLY A 242 0.48 -3.48 9.42
N ILE A 243 1.44 -3.47 10.34
CA ILE A 243 2.76 -4.09 10.18
C ILE A 243 2.91 -5.24 11.18
N PRO A 244 3.86 -6.16 11.00
CA PRO A 244 4.25 -7.11 12.06
C PRO A 244 4.95 -6.36 13.19
N PHE A 245 4.17 -5.72 14.07
CA PHE A 245 4.66 -4.75 15.07
C PHE A 245 5.78 -5.32 15.94
N ASP A 246 5.54 -6.48 16.58
CA ASP A 246 6.51 -7.10 17.49
C ASP A 246 7.82 -7.49 16.78
N ARG A 247 7.77 -7.81 15.47
CA ARG A 247 8.98 -8.07 14.67
C ARG A 247 9.83 -6.82 14.54
N PHE A 248 9.24 -5.66 14.27
CA PHE A 248 9.97 -4.39 14.18
C PHE A 248 10.52 -3.93 15.53
N VAL A 249 9.84 -4.26 16.64
CA VAL A 249 10.39 -4.10 17.99
C VAL A 249 11.65 -4.96 18.16
N SER A 250 11.57 -6.27 17.87
CA SER A 250 12.75 -7.15 17.96
C SER A 250 13.90 -6.72 17.06
N LEU A 251 13.60 -6.27 15.83
CA LEU A 251 14.61 -5.75 14.91
C LEU A 251 15.30 -4.51 15.49
N ALA A 252 14.53 -3.57 16.05
CA ALA A 252 15.10 -2.38 16.69
C ALA A 252 15.96 -2.73 17.92
N GLU A 253 15.59 -3.74 18.71
CA GLU A 253 16.39 -4.21 19.85
C GLU A 253 17.73 -4.83 19.42
N GLN A 254 17.73 -5.57 18.31
CA GLN A 254 18.90 -6.32 17.81
C GLN A 254 19.79 -5.48 16.88
N ALA A 255 19.23 -4.43 16.29
CA ALA A 255 19.92 -3.63 15.29
C ALA A 255 21.20 -2.99 15.86
N PRO A 256 22.36 -3.10 15.18
CA PRO A 256 23.57 -2.44 15.61
C PRO A 256 23.38 -0.92 15.60
N LYS A 257 24.18 -0.19 16.39
CA LYS A 257 24.17 1.27 16.33
C LYS A 257 24.90 1.70 15.04
N VAL A 258 24.14 2.14 14.04
CA VAL A 258 24.66 2.56 12.73
C VAL A 258 25.01 4.06 12.71
N LEU A 259 24.31 4.86 13.52
CA LEU A 259 24.50 6.31 13.59
C LEU A 259 25.46 6.66 14.74
N MET A 260 26.66 7.13 14.38
CA MET A 260 27.67 7.64 15.31
C MET A 260 27.76 9.16 15.20
N THR A 261 26.78 9.86 15.78
CA THR A 261 26.74 11.33 15.81
C THR A 261 26.01 11.82 17.06
N ASN A 262 26.37 13.03 17.52
CA ASN A 262 25.64 13.75 18.57
C ASN A 262 24.51 14.62 17.99
N GLN A 263 24.38 14.69 16.66
CA GLN A 263 23.34 15.46 15.98
C GLN A 263 22.00 14.74 16.03
N LYS A 264 20.91 15.51 16.14
CA LYS A 264 19.56 14.98 15.95
C LYS A 264 19.36 14.61 14.48
N ILE A 265 18.81 13.42 14.22
CA ILE A 265 18.52 12.97 12.87
C ILE A 265 17.05 13.18 12.53
N VAL A 266 16.80 13.87 11.41
CA VAL A 266 15.50 13.90 10.74
C VAL A 266 15.54 12.86 9.62
N LEU A 267 14.70 11.83 9.70
CA LEU A 267 14.73 10.68 8.82
C LEU A 267 13.60 10.76 7.79
N GLY A 268 13.95 10.58 6.52
CA GLY A 268 13.02 10.27 5.43
C GLY A 268 13.39 8.94 4.79
N VAL A 269 12.42 8.04 4.62
CA VAL A 269 12.62 6.73 3.99
C VAL A 269 11.48 6.50 3.02
N ASP A 270 11.78 6.43 1.73
CA ASP A 270 10.77 6.19 0.71
C ASP A 270 11.38 5.50 -0.52
N ARG A 271 10.51 4.95 -1.36
CA ARG A 271 10.88 4.73 -2.76
C ARG A 271 11.03 6.09 -3.45
N LEU A 272 11.94 6.18 -4.41
CA LEU A 272 12.02 7.33 -5.29
C LEU A 272 10.76 7.35 -6.17
N ASP A 273 9.73 8.05 -5.73
CA ASP A 273 8.41 8.10 -6.38
C ASP A 273 7.81 9.50 -6.15
N TYR A 274 7.22 10.08 -7.19
CA TYR A 274 6.70 11.45 -7.17
C TYR A 274 5.54 11.64 -6.18
N THR A 275 4.87 10.55 -5.79
CA THR A 275 3.82 10.56 -4.77
C THR A 275 4.35 10.89 -3.36
N LYS A 276 5.66 10.71 -3.12
CA LYS A 276 6.28 10.77 -1.78
C LYS A 276 6.68 12.17 -1.32
N GLY A 277 6.49 13.18 -2.18
CA GLY A 277 6.74 14.57 -1.81
C GLY A 277 8.20 14.87 -1.45
N LEU A 278 9.16 14.12 -1.99
CA LEU A 278 10.59 14.19 -1.62
C LEU A 278 11.17 15.60 -1.81
N VAL A 279 10.85 16.25 -2.93
CA VAL A 279 11.26 17.63 -3.23
C VAL A 279 10.69 18.62 -2.21
N HIS A 280 9.42 18.48 -1.85
CA HIS A 280 8.76 19.33 -0.86
C HIS A 280 9.41 19.16 0.52
N ARG A 281 9.74 17.91 0.87
CA ARG A 281 10.43 17.58 2.11
C ARG A 281 11.81 18.24 2.21
N LEU A 282 12.60 18.19 1.15
CA LEU A 282 13.91 18.85 1.10
C LEU A 282 13.79 20.36 1.22
N LYS A 283 12.81 20.98 0.52
CA LYS A 283 12.52 22.41 0.62
C LYS A 283 12.09 22.82 2.03
N ALA A 284 11.27 22.02 2.71
CA ALA A 284 10.88 22.26 4.09
C ALA A 284 12.09 22.19 5.05
N PHE A 285 13.00 21.25 4.82
CA PHE A 285 14.24 21.16 5.60
C PHE A 285 15.20 22.33 5.31
N GLU A 286 15.30 22.78 4.06
CA GLU A 286 16.04 24.01 3.72
C GLU A 286 15.45 25.21 4.47
N MET A 287 14.12 25.40 4.39
CA MET A 287 13.40 26.49 5.03
C MET A 287 13.58 26.47 6.56
N LEU A 288 13.62 25.28 7.19
CA LEU A 288 13.96 25.14 8.60
C LEU A 288 15.34 25.73 8.91
N LEU A 289 16.36 25.39 8.12
CA LEU A 289 17.74 25.88 8.33
C LEU A 289 17.88 27.38 8.08
N GLU A 290 17.02 27.95 7.24
CA GLU A 290 16.93 29.40 7.01
C GLU A 290 16.33 30.14 8.21
N LYS A 291 15.14 29.72 8.64
CA LYS A 291 14.34 30.39 9.68
C LYS A 291 14.85 30.16 11.09
N HIS A 292 15.43 28.97 11.34
CA HIS A 292 15.86 28.51 12.66
C HIS A 292 17.35 28.12 12.63
N PRO A 293 18.27 29.11 12.57
CA PRO A 293 19.71 28.86 12.46
C PRO A 293 20.30 28.04 13.60
N GLU A 294 19.63 27.96 14.76
CA GLU A 294 20.04 27.14 15.90
C GLU A 294 20.09 25.64 15.59
N HIS A 295 19.41 25.17 14.54
CA HIS A 295 19.46 23.77 14.10
C HIS A 295 20.68 23.46 13.23
N ARG A 296 21.41 24.48 12.74
CA ARG A 296 22.62 24.29 11.93
C ARG A 296 23.70 23.62 12.76
N GLU A 297 24.37 22.64 12.17
CA GLU A 297 25.37 21.77 12.83
C GLU A 297 24.83 20.90 13.98
N GLN A 298 23.58 21.09 14.41
CA GLN A 298 22.90 20.30 15.46
C GLN A 298 21.98 19.23 14.87
N VAL A 299 21.46 19.43 13.66
CA VAL A 299 20.47 18.56 13.02
C VAL A 299 20.97 18.14 11.64
N THR A 300 20.78 16.87 11.30
CA THR A 300 21.08 16.34 9.97
C THR A 300 19.87 15.58 9.43
N MET A 301 19.50 15.84 8.18
CA MET A 301 18.50 15.06 7.48
C MET A 301 19.15 13.83 6.84
N LEU A 302 18.67 12.64 7.18
CA LEU A 302 19.01 11.40 6.49
C LEU A 302 17.86 11.00 5.58
N GLN A 303 18.07 11.06 4.27
CA GLN A 303 17.10 10.61 3.27
C GLN A 303 17.58 9.31 2.63
N VAL A 304 16.83 8.23 2.84
CA VAL A 304 16.99 6.97 2.12
C VAL A 304 15.97 6.96 0.98
N ALA A 305 16.44 6.87 -0.27
CA ALA A 305 15.60 6.72 -1.44
C ALA A 305 15.92 5.41 -2.15
N VAL A 306 14.96 4.47 -2.11
CA VAL A 306 15.10 3.19 -2.80
C VAL A 306 14.79 3.39 -4.28
N PRO A 307 15.69 2.96 -5.21
CA PRO A 307 15.42 3.01 -6.65
C PRO A 307 14.09 2.34 -6.99
N SER A 308 13.30 2.97 -7.87
CA SER A 308 12.03 2.41 -8.34
C SER A 308 11.82 2.86 -9.79
N ARG A 309 11.44 1.93 -10.68
CA ARG A 309 11.05 2.22 -12.08
C ARG A 309 12.09 3.09 -12.81
N THR A 310 13.36 2.69 -12.74
CA THR A 310 14.50 3.50 -13.21
C THR A 310 14.54 3.69 -14.73
N ASP A 311 13.78 2.88 -15.45
CA ASP A 311 13.52 2.93 -16.90
C ASP A 311 12.46 4.00 -17.28
N VAL A 312 11.67 4.49 -16.34
CA VAL A 312 10.60 5.46 -16.58
C VAL A 312 11.13 6.89 -16.45
N ARG A 313 10.89 7.72 -17.48
CA ARG A 313 11.42 9.09 -17.60
C ARG A 313 11.08 9.97 -16.39
N GLU A 314 9.84 9.91 -15.91
CA GLU A 314 9.37 10.75 -14.80
C GLU A 314 10.14 10.46 -13.49
N TYR A 315 10.64 9.23 -13.32
CA TYR A 315 11.44 8.82 -12.16
C TYR A 315 12.90 9.28 -12.31
N GLN A 316 13.43 9.27 -13.54
CA GLN A 316 14.75 9.83 -13.86
C GLN A 316 14.79 11.33 -13.65
N GLU A 317 13.74 12.05 -14.07
CA GLU A 317 13.59 13.50 -13.85
C GLU A 317 13.51 13.82 -12.35
N LEU A 318 12.72 13.07 -11.58
CA LEU A 318 12.66 13.23 -10.13
C LEU A 318 14.02 12.98 -9.47
N LYS A 319 14.77 11.96 -9.92
CA LYS A 319 16.12 11.69 -9.41
C LYS A 319 17.05 12.89 -9.65
N LEU A 320 17.02 13.44 -10.86
CA LEU A 320 17.83 14.60 -11.23
C LEU A 320 17.48 15.82 -10.38
N GLU A 321 16.19 16.12 -10.22
CA GLU A 321 15.71 17.23 -9.39
C GLU A 321 16.16 17.06 -7.93
N MET A 322 16.03 15.85 -7.38
CA MET A 322 16.49 15.50 -6.04
C MET A 322 18.00 15.73 -5.87
N ASP A 323 18.82 15.23 -6.80
CA ASP A 323 20.28 15.37 -6.72
C ASP A 323 20.72 16.84 -6.80
N GLN A 324 20.10 17.62 -7.69
CA GLN A 324 20.38 19.05 -7.83
C GLN A 324 20.00 19.82 -6.56
N LEU A 325 18.81 19.56 -6.01
CA LEU A 325 18.33 20.23 -4.81
C LEU A 325 19.19 19.89 -3.59
N ILE A 326 19.52 18.62 -3.38
CA ILE A 326 20.43 18.19 -2.31
C ILE A 326 21.79 18.87 -2.47
N GLY A 327 22.34 18.89 -3.69
CA GLY A 327 23.60 19.56 -3.98
C GLY A 327 23.57 21.05 -3.67
N SER A 328 22.48 21.74 -4.02
CA SER A 328 22.28 23.17 -3.72
C SER A 328 22.21 23.43 -2.21
N ILE A 329 21.38 22.67 -1.48
CA ILE A 329 21.20 22.84 -0.04
C ILE A 329 22.52 22.54 0.69
N ASN A 330 23.17 21.41 0.39
CA ASN A 330 24.45 21.08 0.99
C ASN A 330 25.52 22.11 0.63
N GLY A 331 25.60 22.57 -0.62
CA GLY A 331 26.56 23.59 -1.05
C GLY A 331 26.42 24.92 -0.31
N ARG A 332 25.21 25.24 0.17
CA ARG A 332 24.90 26.46 0.90
C ARG A 332 25.18 26.38 2.41
N PHE A 333 24.92 25.24 3.04
CA PHE A 333 24.95 25.13 4.50
C PHE A 333 26.07 24.23 5.06
N THR A 334 26.74 23.42 4.23
CA THR A 334 27.81 22.52 4.69
C THR A 334 28.96 23.29 5.32
N THR A 335 29.48 22.74 6.43
CA THR A 335 30.72 23.18 7.07
C THR A 335 31.74 22.03 7.03
N PRO A 336 33.03 22.23 7.37
CA PRO A 336 34.03 21.16 7.35
C PRO A 336 33.65 19.92 8.18
N ASN A 337 32.80 20.07 9.20
CA ASN A 337 32.42 19.01 10.13
C ASN A 337 30.95 18.58 10.01
N TRP A 338 30.16 19.17 9.11
CA TRP A 338 28.72 18.93 9.04
C TRP A 338 28.19 19.01 7.61
N SER A 339 27.48 17.97 7.19
CA SER A 339 26.66 17.94 5.98
C SER A 339 25.18 17.96 6.38
N PRO A 340 24.40 18.98 6.01
CA PRO A 340 22.99 19.11 6.39
C PRO A 340 22.13 17.93 5.94
N ILE A 341 22.34 17.45 4.73
CA ILE A 341 21.61 16.32 4.16
C ILE A 341 22.59 15.20 3.85
N ARG A 342 22.28 14.01 4.37
CA ARG A 342 22.90 12.73 4.00
C ARG A 342 21.90 11.95 3.16
N TYR A 343 22.27 11.64 1.93
CA TYR A 343 21.40 11.00 0.96
C TYR A 343 21.93 9.62 0.57
N ILE A 344 21.10 8.60 0.72
CA ILE A 344 21.41 7.22 0.32
C ILE A 344 20.45 6.87 -0.82
N TYR A 345 20.97 6.74 -2.03
CA TYR A 345 20.25 6.18 -3.16
C TYR A 345 20.62 4.71 -3.31
N GLY A 346 19.75 3.83 -2.82
CA GLY A 346 20.02 2.40 -2.78
C GLY A 346 19.12 1.66 -1.78
N CYS A 347 19.37 0.36 -1.66
CA CYS A 347 18.69 -0.48 -0.70
C CYS A 347 19.45 -0.49 0.63
N VAL A 348 18.71 -0.47 1.73
CA VAL A 348 19.22 -0.62 3.09
C VAL A 348 18.61 -1.88 3.67
N SER A 349 19.38 -2.66 4.43
CA SER A 349 18.85 -3.87 5.08
C SER A 349 17.76 -3.53 6.10
N GLN A 350 16.86 -4.48 6.41
CA GLN A 350 15.83 -4.24 7.43
C GLN A 350 16.44 -3.95 8.81
N ASP A 351 17.58 -4.55 9.14
CA ASP A 351 18.28 -4.33 10.41
C ASP A 351 18.83 -2.90 10.51
N GLU A 352 19.49 -2.42 9.44
CA GLU A 352 19.97 -1.03 9.38
C GLU A 352 18.81 -0.03 9.37
N LEU A 353 17.73 -0.35 8.66
CA LEU A 353 16.55 0.50 8.61
C LEU A 353 15.87 0.61 9.98
N ALA A 354 15.73 -0.51 10.71
CA ALA A 354 15.24 -0.50 12.08
C ALA A 354 16.15 0.31 13.02
N ALA A 355 17.48 0.27 12.80
CA ALA A 355 18.42 1.13 13.51
C ALA A 355 18.16 2.62 13.23
N PHE A 356 17.99 2.99 11.95
CA PHE A 356 17.67 4.37 11.57
C PHE A 356 16.37 4.85 12.18
N TYR A 357 15.32 4.02 12.16
CA TYR A 357 14.07 4.36 12.82
C TYR A 357 14.27 4.57 14.31
N ARG A 358 14.87 3.61 15.03
CA ARG A 358 15.08 3.66 16.48
C ARG A 358 15.87 4.90 16.92
N ASP A 359 16.89 5.26 16.16
CA ASP A 359 17.86 6.30 16.53
C ASP A 359 17.49 7.70 15.98
N ALA A 360 16.48 7.81 15.11
CA ALA A 360 16.04 9.08 14.56
C ALA A 360 15.25 9.92 15.58
N ALA A 361 15.55 11.21 15.66
CA ALA A 361 14.84 12.14 16.52
C ALA A 361 13.47 12.52 15.94
N VAL A 362 13.36 12.56 14.61
CA VAL A 362 12.12 12.88 13.89
C VAL A 362 12.03 11.98 12.65
N ALA A 363 10.88 11.38 12.39
CA ALA A 363 10.57 10.79 11.09
C ALA A 363 9.62 11.71 10.31
N LEU A 364 9.98 11.99 9.07
CA LEU A 364 9.28 12.92 8.20
C LEU A 364 8.62 12.16 7.06
N VAL A 365 7.37 11.74 7.29
CA VAL A 365 6.57 10.96 6.35
C VAL A 365 5.57 11.87 5.64
N THR A 366 6.04 12.54 4.58
CA THR A 366 5.30 13.64 3.94
C THR A 366 4.89 13.37 2.48
N PRO A 367 4.22 12.25 2.16
CA PRO A 367 3.74 12.01 0.81
C PRO A 367 2.66 13.02 0.40
N LEU A 368 2.62 13.35 -0.89
CA LEU A 368 1.56 14.16 -1.49
C LEU A 368 0.25 13.38 -1.57
N ARG A 369 0.34 12.06 -1.77
CA ARG A 369 -0.78 11.12 -1.69
C ARG A 369 -0.24 9.72 -1.42
N ASP A 370 -0.85 8.97 -0.51
CA ASP A 370 -0.43 7.60 -0.19
C ASP A 370 -1.62 6.76 0.31
N GLY A 371 -1.68 5.49 -0.08
CA GLY A 371 -2.76 4.60 0.32
C GLY A 371 -2.79 4.39 1.84
N MET A 372 -1.62 4.18 2.44
CA MET A 372 -1.47 4.00 3.89
C MET A 372 -0.16 4.60 4.41
N ASN A 373 0.97 4.25 3.79
CA ASN A 373 2.33 4.49 4.27
C ASN A 373 2.73 3.64 5.51
N LEU A 374 3.44 2.53 5.27
CA LEU A 374 3.90 1.63 6.34
C LEU A 374 5.12 2.16 7.07
N VAL A 375 5.96 3.00 6.44
CA VAL A 375 7.15 3.60 7.05
C VAL A 375 6.78 4.36 8.34
N ALA A 376 5.64 5.06 8.35
CA ALA A 376 5.13 5.70 9.57
C ALA A 376 4.90 4.69 10.71
N LYS A 377 4.30 3.53 10.41
CA LYS A 377 4.01 2.46 11.38
C LYS A 377 5.30 1.78 11.84
N GLU A 378 6.23 1.52 10.92
CA GLU A 378 7.54 0.92 11.19
C GLU A 378 8.35 1.81 12.14
N PHE A 379 8.42 3.11 11.85
CA PHE A 379 9.08 4.09 12.71
C PHE A 379 8.54 4.03 14.15
N VAL A 380 7.22 4.08 14.30
CA VAL A 380 6.53 3.99 15.61
C VAL A 380 6.89 2.71 16.33
N ALA A 381 6.87 1.56 15.64
CA ALA A 381 7.23 0.27 16.22
C ALA A 381 8.70 0.18 16.65
N CYS A 382 9.61 0.89 15.99
CA CYS A 382 11.03 0.94 16.36
C CYS A 382 11.38 1.97 17.44
N GLN A 383 10.46 2.86 17.85
CA GLN A 383 10.70 3.84 18.94
C GLN A 383 10.72 3.20 20.33
N ILE A 384 11.82 2.50 20.65
CA ILE A 384 12.06 1.83 21.93
C ILE A 384 12.97 2.63 22.89
N ASN A 385 13.63 3.68 22.38
CA ASN A 385 14.52 4.54 23.16
C ASN A 385 13.72 5.52 24.05
N ASP A 386 14.36 5.98 25.13
CA ASP A 386 13.84 7.04 26.01
C ASP A 386 14.83 8.22 26.02
N PRO A 387 14.41 9.44 25.63
CA PRO A 387 13.10 9.79 25.07
C PRO A 387 12.90 9.26 23.63
N PRO A 388 11.66 8.93 23.22
CA PRO A 388 11.38 8.50 21.85
C PRO A 388 11.45 9.66 20.84
N GLY A 389 11.58 9.33 19.56
CA GLY A 389 11.45 10.26 18.44
C GLY A 389 10.03 10.76 18.22
N VAL A 390 9.87 11.69 17.27
CA VAL A 390 8.57 12.28 16.88
C VAL A 390 8.22 11.89 15.45
N LEU A 391 6.98 11.45 15.24
CA LEU A 391 6.45 11.21 13.89
C LEU A 391 5.78 12.48 13.36
N ILE A 392 6.19 12.92 12.18
CA ILE A 392 5.47 13.88 11.35
C ILE A 392 4.87 13.12 10.17
N VAL A 393 3.57 13.30 9.92
CA VAL A 393 2.85 12.58 8.87
C VAL A 393 2.00 13.53 8.02
N SER A 394 1.97 13.28 6.71
CA SER A 394 1.07 13.97 5.78
C SER A 394 -0.40 13.60 6.05
N PRO A 395 -1.34 14.58 6.04
CA PRO A 395 -2.76 14.27 6.06
C PRO A 395 -3.23 13.50 4.82
N PHE A 396 -2.42 13.45 3.75
CA PHE A 396 -2.75 12.78 2.50
C PHE A 396 -2.24 11.34 2.42
N ALA A 397 -1.75 10.79 3.54
CA ALA A 397 -1.50 9.36 3.70
C ALA A 397 -2.63 8.73 4.53
N GLY A 398 -2.99 7.48 4.23
CA GLY A 398 -3.96 6.75 5.07
C GLY A 398 -3.54 6.66 6.54
N ALA A 399 -2.23 6.63 6.85
CA ALA A 399 -1.73 6.74 8.22
C ALA A 399 -2.03 8.12 8.85
N GLY A 400 -1.99 9.20 8.08
CA GLY A 400 -2.27 10.56 8.58
C GLY A 400 -3.71 10.75 9.06
N GLU A 401 -4.67 10.03 8.46
CA GLU A 401 -6.06 10.03 8.92
C GLU A 401 -6.29 9.22 10.20
N MET A 402 -5.37 8.36 10.60
CA MET A 402 -5.53 7.49 11.77
C MET A 402 -4.61 7.86 12.93
N MET A 403 -3.42 8.39 12.63
CA MET A 403 -2.36 8.67 13.60
C MET A 403 -2.43 10.09 14.13
N HIS A 404 -3.56 10.48 14.73
CA HIS A 404 -3.80 11.85 15.20
C HIS A 404 -2.82 12.33 16.30
N GLU A 405 -2.11 11.42 16.96
CA GLU A 405 -1.09 11.75 17.95
C GLU A 405 0.25 12.14 17.31
N ALA A 406 0.46 11.85 16.02
CA ALA A 406 1.56 12.39 15.24
C ALA A 406 1.36 13.89 14.95
N LEU A 407 2.42 14.58 14.55
CA LEU A 407 2.28 15.94 14.03
C LEU A 407 1.83 15.86 12.57
N ILE A 408 0.67 16.44 12.28
CA ILE A 408 0.15 16.52 10.90
C ILE A 408 0.84 17.68 10.18
N CYS A 409 1.37 17.41 8.98
CA CYS A 409 2.08 18.38 8.17
C CYS A 409 1.54 18.36 6.74
N ASN A 410 1.02 19.48 6.25
CA ASN A 410 0.66 19.61 4.84
C ASN A 410 1.94 19.81 4.00
N PRO A 411 2.37 18.85 3.15
CA PRO A 411 3.60 18.97 2.37
C PRO A 411 3.60 20.11 1.34
N TYR A 412 2.43 20.65 0.97
CA TYR A 412 2.34 21.75 0.02
C TYR A 412 2.71 23.12 0.62
N GLU A 413 2.56 23.28 1.94
CA GLU A 413 2.90 24.51 2.67
C GLU A 413 4.31 24.40 3.26
N ILE A 414 5.31 24.72 2.45
CA ILE A 414 6.74 24.56 2.82
C ILE A 414 7.11 25.31 4.09
N ASP A 415 6.58 26.52 4.26
CA ASP A 415 6.81 27.36 5.43
C ASP A 415 6.25 26.74 6.71
N ASP A 416 5.02 26.22 6.67
CA ASP A 416 4.39 25.54 7.80
C ASP A 416 5.08 24.20 8.10
N ALA A 417 5.45 23.45 7.06
CA ALA A 417 6.21 22.21 7.21
C ALA A 417 7.53 22.42 7.96
N ALA A 418 8.24 23.52 7.69
CA ALA A 418 9.44 23.89 8.43
C ALA A 418 9.15 24.17 9.92
N GLU A 419 8.05 24.86 10.24
CA GLU A 419 7.63 25.11 11.63
C GLU A 419 7.22 23.82 12.35
N VAL A 420 6.57 22.88 11.65
CA VAL A 420 6.23 21.57 12.21
C VAL A 420 7.50 20.75 12.50
N ILE A 421 8.51 20.80 11.61
CA ILE A 421 9.80 20.15 11.86
C ILE A 421 10.50 20.82 13.05
N HIS A 422 10.52 22.16 13.13
CA HIS A 422 11.05 22.88 14.28
C HIS A 422 10.39 22.41 15.58
N ARG A 423 9.05 22.38 15.62
CA ARG A 423 8.27 21.90 16.77
C ARG A 423 8.63 20.47 17.15
N ALA A 424 8.81 19.57 16.18
CA ALA A 424 9.19 18.18 16.46
C ALA A 424 10.58 18.07 17.11
N LEU A 425 11.52 18.91 16.70
CA LEU A 425 12.90 18.94 17.22
C LEU A 425 13.00 19.57 18.61
N THR A 426 12.10 20.52 18.93
CA THR A 426 12.05 21.24 20.22
C THR A 426 10.97 20.72 21.18
N MET A 427 10.25 19.66 20.80
CA MET A 427 9.19 19.07 21.61
C MET A 427 9.71 18.59 22.97
N PRO A 428 9.06 18.97 24.09
CA PRO A 428 9.38 18.46 25.42
C PRO A 428 9.29 16.93 25.53
N GLU A 429 10.16 16.31 26.33
CA GLU A 429 10.25 14.84 26.44
C GLU A 429 8.95 14.17 26.92
N ASP A 430 8.22 14.81 27.82
CA ASP A 430 6.93 14.34 28.33
C ASP A 430 5.87 14.28 27.22
N GLU A 431 5.80 15.31 26.36
CA GLU A 431 4.90 15.30 25.19
C GLU A 431 5.31 14.21 24.19
N ARG A 432 6.61 14.05 23.90
CA ARG A 432 7.12 13.02 22.98
C ARG A 432 6.72 11.62 23.44
N THR A 433 6.97 11.33 24.73
CA THR A 433 6.66 10.05 25.35
C THR A 433 5.15 9.78 25.34
N LEU A 434 4.32 10.78 25.68
CA LEU A 434 2.87 10.63 25.65
C LEU A 434 2.37 10.27 24.24
N ARG A 435 2.75 11.06 23.23
CA ARG A 435 2.35 10.83 21.83
C ARG A 435 2.78 9.45 21.35
N MET A 436 4.05 9.09 21.55
CA MET A 436 4.59 7.83 21.06
C MET A 436 3.95 6.62 21.76
N ASN A 437 3.65 6.70 23.05
CA ASN A 437 2.96 5.63 23.78
C ASN A 437 1.56 5.34 23.20
N HIS A 438 0.81 6.39 22.85
CA HIS A 438 -0.49 6.23 22.19
C HIS A 438 -0.35 5.60 20.80
N LEU A 439 0.58 6.11 19.97
CA LEU A 439 0.86 5.55 18.65
C LEU A 439 1.24 4.07 18.74
N ARG A 440 2.22 3.71 19.58
CA ARG A 440 2.70 2.33 19.76
C ARG A 440 1.59 1.41 20.27
N ARG A 441 0.78 1.85 21.23
CA ARG A 441 -0.34 1.06 21.74
C ARG A 441 -1.33 0.71 20.63
N ARG A 442 -1.69 1.68 19.78
CA ARG A 442 -2.61 1.46 18.66
C ARG A 442 -2.00 0.50 17.63
N GLU A 443 -0.77 0.75 17.18
CA GLU A 443 -0.12 -0.06 16.14
C GLU A 443 0.20 -1.48 16.58
N ARG A 444 0.37 -1.71 17.89
CA ARG A 444 0.46 -3.06 18.46
C ARG A 444 -0.87 -3.82 18.41
N LEU A 445 -1.99 -3.13 18.64
CA LEU A 445 -3.33 -3.75 18.64
C LEU A 445 -3.83 -4.01 17.22
N TYR A 446 -3.58 -3.07 16.30
CA TYR A 446 -4.01 -3.13 14.91
C TYR A 446 -2.84 -3.48 13.98
N ASP A 447 -2.19 -4.60 14.30
CA ASP A 447 -1.07 -5.13 13.54
C ASP A 447 -1.54 -5.77 12.21
N VAL A 448 -0.59 -6.30 11.44
CA VAL A 448 -0.89 -6.98 10.17
C VAL A 448 -1.80 -8.20 10.34
N ASN A 449 -1.71 -8.90 11.48
CA ASN A 449 -2.56 -10.06 11.78
C ASN A 449 -4.00 -9.63 12.06
N TYR A 450 -4.21 -8.50 12.74
CA TYR A 450 -5.51 -7.90 12.94
C TYR A 450 -6.17 -7.55 11.61
N TRP A 451 -5.44 -6.91 10.69
CA TRP A 451 -5.93 -6.61 9.34
C TRP A 451 -6.38 -7.88 8.60
N MET A 452 -5.54 -8.92 8.59
CA MET A 452 -5.86 -10.22 7.99
C MET A 452 -7.13 -10.83 8.62
N LYS A 453 -7.17 -10.95 9.95
CA LYS A 453 -8.32 -11.55 10.66
C LYS A 453 -9.61 -10.78 10.38
N SER A 454 -9.53 -9.45 10.34
CA SER A 454 -10.68 -8.59 10.04
C SER A 454 -11.19 -8.83 8.61
N PHE A 455 -10.29 -8.95 7.62
CA PHE A 455 -10.67 -9.29 6.26
C PHE A 455 -11.37 -10.66 6.19
N LEU A 456 -10.75 -11.69 6.79
CA LEU A 456 -11.29 -13.05 6.81
C LEU A 456 -12.63 -13.16 7.57
N GLN A 457 -12.78 -12.41 8.67
CA GLN A 457 -14.03 -12.34 9.43
C GLN A 457 -15.15 -11.71 8.59
N VAL A 458 -14.88 -10.60 7.89
CA VAL A 458 -15.87 -10.02 6.98
C VAL A 458 -16.20 -11.00 5.86
N MET A 459 -15.22 -11.74 5.32
CA MET A 459 -15.50 -12.79 4.33
C MET A 459 -16.30 -13.98 4.89
N GLY A 460 -16.57 -14.04 6.21
CA GLY A 460 -17.26 -15.15 6.86
C GLY A 460 -16.42 -16.44 6.83
N SER A 461 -15.11 -16.30 6.88
CA SER A 461 -14.13 -17.41 6.92
C SER A 461 -13.62 -17.67 8.34
N LEU A 462 -14.02 -16.87 9.33
CA LEU A 462 -13.79 -17.03 10.77
C LEU A 462 -15.12 -16.84 11.52
N GLU A 463 -15.32 -17.54 12.65
CA GLU A 463 -16.54 -17.42 13.46
C GLU A 463 -16.79 -15.98 13.92
N GLU A 464 -18.04 -15.54 13.84
CA GLU A 464 -18.47 -14.18 14.12
C GLU A 464 -18.35 -13.83 15.62
N ARG A 465 -17.69 -12.71 15.92
CA ARG A 465 -17.93 -11.96 17.16
C ARG A 465 -18.52 -10.60 16.80
N ASP A 466 -19.76 -10.39 17.22
CA ASP A 466 -20.57 -9.17 17.31
C ASP A 466 -19.89 -7.85 16.87
N SER A 467 -19.77 -7.55 15.57
CA SER A 467 -19.56 -6.15 15.10
C SER A 467 -19.72 -5.89 13.60
N VAL A 468 -20.35 -6.76 12.80
CA VAL A 468 -20.50 -6.46 11.36
C VAL A 468 -21.86 -5.81 11.13
N GLY A 469 -21.85 -4.55 10.69
CA GLY A 469 -23.06 -3.86 10.21
C GLY A 469 -23.75 -4.61 9.07
N ALA A 470 -24.93 -4.14 8.64
CA ALA A 470 -25.80 -4.86 7.71
C ALA A 470 -25.04 -5.54 6.55
N THR A 471 -25.27 -6.84 6.37
CA THR A 471 -24.60 -7.71 5.39
C THR A 471 -25.36 -7.81 4.08
N VAL A 472 -26.63 -7.41 4.07
CA VAL A 472 -27.55 -7.52 2.94
C VAL A 472 -28.22 -6.16 2.73
N MET A 473 -28.35 -5.75 1.47
CA MET A 473 -29.07 -4.53 1.14
C MET A 473 -30.58 -4.75 1.37
N GLN A 474 -31.28 -3.76 1.92
CA GLN A 474 -32.74 -3.87 2.07
C GLN A 474 -33.42 -3.90 0.69
N PRO A 475 -34.60 -4.52 0.52
CA PRO A 475 -35.36 -4.46 -0.72
C PRO A 475 -35.64 -3.01 -1.16
N VAL A 476 -35.83 -2.79 -2.47
CA VAL A 476 -36.20 -1.47 -3.00
C VAL A 476 -37.59 -1.10 -2.48
N THR A 477 -37.72 0.08 -1.88
CA THR A 477 -39.00 0.65 -1.46
C THR A 477 -39.53 1.64 -2.50
N MET A 478 -40.80 2.03 -2.39
CA MET A 478 -41.39 3.04 -3.29
C MET A 478 -40.68 4.40 -3.13
N ASP A 479 -40.30 4.74 -1.90
CA ASP A 479 -39.56 5.97 -1.58
C ASP A 479 -38.16 5.96 -2.24
N ASP A 480 -37.46 4.82 -2.24
CA ASP A 480 -36.17 4.67 -2.95
C ASP A 480 -36.33 4.89 -4.47
N PHE A 481 -37.48 4.53 -5.02
CA PHE A 481 -37.78 4.66 -6.45
C PHE A 481 -38.06 6.11 -6.83
N ASP A 482 -38.81 6.84 -6.00
CA ASP A 482 -39.09 8.26 -6.20
C ASP A 482 -37.82 9.13 -6.07
N ASP A 483 -36.94 8.80 -5.11
CA ASP A 483 -35.62 9.44 -4.97
C ASP A 483 -34.72 9.18 -6.19
N TYR A 484 -34.78 7.98 -6.79
CA TYR A 484 -34.04 7.64 -8.00
C TYR A 484 -34.52 8.43 -9.23
N LEU A 485 -35.84 8.63 -9.39
CA LEU A 485 -36.42 9.38 -10.51
C LEU A 485 -36.22 10.90 -10.40
N SER A 486 -35.91 11.41 -9.20
CA SER A 486 -35.73 12.83 -8.92
C SER A 486 -34.32 13.38 -9.21
N LYS A 487 -33.36 12.51 -9.54
CA LYS A 487 -31.99 12.85 -9.94
C LYS A 487 -31.80 12.66 -11.44
#